data_AF-C5B3V4-F1
#
_entry.id   AF-C5B3V4-F1
#
_cell.length_a   1.000
_cell.length_b   1.000
_cell.length_c   1.000
_cell.angle_alpha   90.00
_cell.angle_beta   90.00
_cell.angle_gamma   90.00
#
_symmetry.space_group_name_H-M   'P 1'
#
loop_
_entity.id
_entity.type
_entity.pdbx_description
1 polymer ?
#
loop_
_entity_poly.entity_id
_entity_poly.type
_entity_poly.pdbx_seq_one_letter_code
_entity_poly.pdbx_strand_id
1 'polypeptide(L)'
;MDVRLIAAIGRRGQLGLEGDMPWGRSFPDDLRRFRELTAGGIVLVGWRTWPTVERLQGTHGRRFVVDDVKLPPTGMLVRLQEPDASGTRDRPVWIAGGAKTYARYARFVDEFVVRRVPYDGPADTWMPDLLGTA
;
A
#
# COMPACT_ATOMS: atom_id res chain seq x y z
N MET A 1 -2.89 -14.15 10.32
CA MET A 1 -3.11 -12.79 9.78
C MET A 1 -2.55 -12.79 8.38
N ASP A 2 -3.30 -12.29 7.41
CA ASP A 2 -2.91 -12.26 6.00
C ASP A 2 -2.42 -10.84 5.64
N VAL A 3 -1.12 -10.69 5.43
CA VAL A 3 -0.47 -9.40 5.18
C VAL A 3 0.15 -9.39 3.78
N ARG A 4 -0.40 -8.58 2.90
CA ARG A 4 0.02 -8.48 1.50
C ARG A 4 0.51 -7.09 1.20
N LEU A 5 1.55 -6.97 0.38
CA LEU A 5 2.00 -5.71 -0.16
C LEU A 5 1.47 -5.56 -1.57
N ILE A 6 0.89 -4.41 -1.91
CA ILE A 6 0.45 -4.10 -3.26
C ILE A 6 1.12 -2.82 -3.74
N ALA A 7 1.75 -2.86 -4.91
CA ALA A 7 2.41 -1.70 -5.50
C ALA A 7 2.37 -1.76 -7.04
N ALA A 8 2.35 -0.59 -7.65
CA ALA A 8 2.68 -0.42 -9.06
C ALA A 8 3.98 0.37 -9.16
N ILE A 9 4.89 -0.07 -10.05
CA ILE A 9 6.21 0.54 -10.24
C ILE A 9 6.50 0.72 -11.73
N GLY A 10 7.28 1.75 -12.08
CA GLY A 10 7.85 1.89 -13.43
C GLY A 10 8.91 0.82 -13.72
N ARG A 11 9.45 0.84 -14.94
CA ARG A 11 10.43 -0.15 -15.44
C ARG A 11 11.67 -0.27 -14.55
N ARG A 12 12.11 0.85 -13.97
CA ARG A 12 13.30 0.95 -13.12
C ARG A 12 12.97 1.01 -11.62
N GLY A 13 11.72 0.78 -11.24
CA GLY A 13 11.27 0.88 -9.85
C GLY A 13 10.75 2.26 -9.45
N GLN A 14 10.41 3.13 -10.42
CA GLN A 14 9.76 4.41 -10.15
C GLN A 14 8.44 4.20 -9.39
N LEU A 15 8.24 4.90 -8.28
CA LEU A 15 7.05 4.74 -7.44
C LEU A 15 6.22 6.03 -7.35
N GLY A 16 6.89 7.18 -7.21
CA GLY A 16 6.24 8.47 -6.98
C GLY A 16 6.97 9.61 -7.67
N LEU A 17 6.22 10.63 -8.04
CA LEU A 17 6.69 11.90 -8.55
C LEU A 17 5.75 13.01 -8.07
N GLU A 18 6.28 14.01 -7.38
CA GLU A 18 5.54 15.18 -6.89
C GLU A 18 4.32 14.82 -6.04
N GLY A 19 4.39 13.70 -5.31
CA GLY A 19 3.34 13.23 -4.41
C GLY A 19 2.24 12.39 -5.05
N ASP A 20 2.29 12.11 -6.36
CA ASP A 20 1.37 11.19 -7.04
C ASP A 20 2.17 10.08 -7.80
N MET A 21 1.45 9.16 -8.44
CA MET A 21 2.04 8.18 -9.34
C MET A 21 2.62 8.89 -10.58
N PRO A 22 3.86 8.60 -11.01
CA PRO A 22 4.51 9.28 -12.13
C PRO A 22 3.77 9.17 -13.47
N TRP A 23 2.94 8.13 -13.62
CA TRP A 23 2.11 7.87 -14.80
C TRP A 23 0.65 8.33 -14.66
N GLY A 24 0.29 8.95 -13.53
CA GLY A 24 -1.05 9.48 -13.25
C GLY A 24 -2.17 8.49 -13.56
N ARG A 25 -3.02 8.83 -14.54
CA ARG A 25 -4.18 8.04 -14.96
C ARG A 25 -3.97 7.19 -16.21
N SER A 26 -2.77 7.18 -16.78
CA SER A 26 -2.48 6.48 -18.05
C SER A 26 -2.54 4.95 -17.95
N PHE A 27 -2.65 4.39 -16.75
CA PHE A 27 -2.80 2.94 -16.51
C PHE A 27 -4.05 2.61 -15.68
N PRO A 28 -5.27 2.74 -16.25
CA PRO A 28 -6.52 2.50 -15.53
C PRO A 28 -6.69 1.05 -15.08
N ASP A 29 -6.08 0.09 -15.78
CA ASP A 29 -6.10 -1.32 -15.43
C ASP A 29 -5.44 -1.61 -14.09
N ASP A 30 -4.38 -0.88 -13.75
CA ASP A 30 -3.70 -1.01 -12.46
C ASP A 30 -4.60 -0.51 -11.31
N LEU A 31 -5.27 0.63 -11.52
CA LEU A 31 -6.23 1.15 -10.55
C LEU A 31 -7.43 0.22 -10.35
N ARG A 32 -7.92 -0.40 -11.43
CA ARG A 32 -8.98 -1.42 -11.37
C ARG A 32 -8.52 -2.63 -10.56
N ARG A 33 -7.34 -3.18 -10.88
CA ARG A 33 -6.73 -4.29 -10.13
C ARG A 33 -6.54 -3.95 -8.65
N PHE A 34 -6.04 -2.76 -8.33
CA PHE A 34 -5.90 -2.31 -6.94
C PHE A 34 -7.26 -2.32 -6.23
N ARG A 35 -8.32 -1.82 -6.86
CA ARG A 35 -9.68 -1.83 -6.29
C ARG A 35 -10.18 -3.26 -6.05
N GLU A 36 -10.04 -4.14 -7.03
CA GLU A 36 -10.52 -5.52 -6.95
C GLU A 36 -9.79 -6.30 -5.85
N LEU A 37 -8.46 -6.21 -5.81
CA LEU A 37 -7.64 -6.96 -4.84
C LEU A 37 -7.83 -6.45 -3.41
N THR A 38 -7.93 -5.13 -3.22
CA THR A 38 -8.02 -4.54 -1.88
C THR A 38 -9.42 -4.58 -1.27
N ALA A 39 -10.45 -4.95 -2.05
CA ALA A 39 -11.85 -4.94 -1.61
C ALA A 39 -12.08 -5.73 -0.31
N GLY A 40 -12.88 -5.18 0.60
CA GLY A 40 -13.15 -5.76 1.93
C GLY A 40 -11.96 -5.78 2.90
N GLY A 41 -10.76 -5.39 2.45
CA GLY A 41 -9.54 -5.40 3.25
C GLY A 41 -9.27 -4.10 4.00
N ILE A 42 -8.20 -4.14 4.80
CA ILE A 42 -7.62 -2.96 5.45
C ILE A 42 -6.44 -2.51 4.62
N VAL A 43 -6.41 -1.24 4.22
CA VAL A 43 -5.34 -0.67 3.40
C VAL A 43 -4.49 0.26 4.25
N LEU A 44 -3.29 -0.20 4.61
CA LEU A 44 -2.33 0.57 5.39
C LEU A 44 -1.47 1.43 4.46
N VAL A 45 -1.47 2.75 4.70
CA VAL A 45 -0.69 3.72 3.93
C VAL A 45 0.13 4.64 4.83
N GLY A 46 1.24 5.16 4.32
CA GLY A 46 2.02 6.19 4.99
C GLY A 46 1.36 7.56 4.90
N TRP A 47 1.75 8.47 5.81
CA TRP A 47 1.16 9.82 5.91
C TRP A 47 1.25 10.63 4.60
N ARG A 48 2.33 10.48 3.82
CA ARG A 48 2.50 11.17 2.53
C ARG A 48 1.58 10.62 1.43
N THR A 49 1.17 9.37 1.56
CA THR A 49 0.28 8.70 0.60
C THR A 49 -1.18 8.95 0.94
N TRP A 50 -1.50 9.24 2.21
CA TRP A 50 -2.87 9.49 2.64
C TRP A 50 -3.65 10.49 1.78
N PRO A 51 -3.13 11.69 1.44
CA PRO A 51 -3.88 12.68 0.65
C PRO A 51 -4.32 12.18 -0.73
N THR A 52 -3.62 11.20 -1.32
CA THR A 52 -3.97 10.68 -2.65
C THR A 52 -5.08 9.63 -2.60
N VAL A 53 -5.24 8.96 -1.46
CA VAL A 53 -6.16 7.82 -1.28
C VAL A 53 -7.32 8.10 -0.34
N GLU A 54 -7.30 9.19 0.44
CA GLU A 54 -8.32 9.47 1.47
C GLU A 54 -9.75 9.47 0.92
N ARG A 55 -9.94 9.97 -0.31
CA ARG A 55 -11.24 9.96 -1.02
C ARG A 55 -11.77 8.56 -1.34
N LEU A 56 -10.94 7.51 -1.20
CA LEU A 56 -11.32 6.11 -1.41
C LEU A 56 -11.81 5.44 -0.12
N GLN A 57 -11.76 6.14 1.02
CA GLN A 57 -12.19 5.61 2.31
C GLN A 57 -13.62 5.05 2.26
N GLY A 58 -13.82 3.84 2.80
CA GLY A 58 -15.12 3.18 2.86
C GLY A 58 -15.61 2.57 1.53
N THR A 59 -14.95 2.87 0.41
CA THR A 59 -15.38 2.35 -0.90
C THR A 59 -15.01 0.87 -1.04
N HIS A 60 -15.91 0.06 -1.62
CA HIS A 60 -15.72 -1.38 -1.83
C HIS A 60 -15.40 -2.15 -0.53
N GLY A 61 -15.98 -1.71 0.60
CA GLY A 61 -15.75 -2.32 1.92
C GLY A 61 -14.34 -2.11 2.48
N ARG A 62 -13.55 -1.21 1.90
CA ARG A 62 -12.16 -0.96 2.31
C ARG A 62 -12.08 0.00 3.47
N ARG A 63 -11.18 -0.33 4.40
CA ARG A 63 -10.78 0.57 5.48
C ARG A 63 -9.36 1.03 5.24
N PHE A 64 -9.16 2.28 4.83
CA PHE A 64 -7.83 2.86 4.79
C PHE A 64 -7.41 3.31 6.19
N VAL A 65 -6.15 3.09 6.52
CA VAL A 65 -5.55 3.44 7.80
C VAL A 65 -4.19 4.08 7.53
N VAL A 66 -3.93 5.21 8.19
CA VAL A 66 -2.60 5.83 8.17
C VAL A 66 -1.71 5.12 9.18
N ASP A 67 -0.51 4.79 8.71
CA ASP A 67 0.54 4.16 9.50
C ASP A 67 0.99 5.04 10.68
N ASP A 68 0.89 4.50 11.90
CA ASP A 68 1.40 5.15 13.11
C ASP A 68 2.85 4.73 13.34
N VAL A 69 3.77 5.64 13.07
CA VAL A 69 5.22 5.42 13.23
C VAL A 69 5.67 5.36 14.69
N LYS A 70 4.80 5.71 15.65
CA LYS A 70 5.09 5.60 17.09
C LYS A 70 4.93 4.17 17.61
N LEU A 71 4.15 3.33 16.93
CA LEU A 71 4.00 1.93 17.26
C LEU A 71 5.13 1.10 16.63
N PRO A 72 5.51 -0.06 17.18
CA PRO A 72 6.26 -1.05 16.41
C PRO A 72 5.36 -1.61 15.27
N PRO A 73 5.93 -2.04 14.13
CA PRO A 73 5.14 -2.61 13.02
C PRO A 73 4.20 -3.74 13.46
N THR A 74 4.67 -4.64 14.33
CA THR A 74 3.86 -5.72 14.90
C THR A 74 2.68 -5.21 15.72
N GLY A 75 2.89 -4.16 16.52
CA GLY A 75 1.82 -3.51 17.30
C GLY A 75 0.78 -2.86 16.41
N MET A 76 1.20 -2.25 15.30
CA MET A 76 0.26 -1.72 14.30
C MET A 76 -0.54 -2.84 13.65
N LEU A 77 0.11 -3.93 13.21
CA LEU A 77 -0.55 -5.08 12.60
C LEU A 77 -1.60 -5.71 13.53
N VAL A 78 -1.28 -5.88 14.82
CA VAL A 78 -2.26 -6.35 15.83
C VAL A 78 -3.44 -5.40 15.94
N ARG A 79 -3.20 -4.09 16.04
CA ARG A 79 -4.25 -3.07 16.11
C ARG A 79 -5.16 -3.09 14.88
N LEU A 80 -4.62 -3.35 13.69
CA LEU A 80 -5.42 -3.44 12.47
C LEU A 80 -6.41 -4.61 12.53
N GLN A 81 -6.11 -5.68 13.26
CA GLN A 81 -6.99 -6.83 13.41
C GLN A 81 -8.06 -6.65 14.48
N GLU A 82 -8.01 -5.58 15.27
CA GLU A 82 -9.09 -5.24 16.19
C GLU A 82 -10.39 -4.99 15.41
N PRO A 83 -11.53 -5.53 15.88
CA PRO A 83 -12.81 -5.34 15.20
C PRO A 83 -13.11 -3.86 15.08
N ASP A 84 -13.51 -3.44 13.87
CA ASP A 84 -14.01 -2.09 13.66
C ASP A 84 -15.48 -1.96 14.12
N ALA A 85 -16.08 -0.80 13.90
CA ALA A 85 -17.48 -0.54 14.26
C ALA A 85 -18.48 -1.51 13.58
N SER A 86 -18.09 -2.22 12.52
CA SER A 86 -18.93 -3.25 11.87
C SER A 86 -18.82 -4.63 12.52
N GLY A 87 -17.91 -4.81 13.48
CA GLY A 87 -17.63 -6.09 14.13
C GLY A 87 -16.88 -7.09 13.25
N THR A 88 -16.48 -6.70 12.03
CA THR A 88 -15.73 -7.60 11.13
C THR A 88 -14.33 -7.85 11.69
N ARG A 89 -13.90 -9.12 11.66
CA ARG A 89 -12.56 -9.56 12.07
C ARG A 89 -11.81 -10.17 10.89
N ASP A 90 -10.51 -10.41 11.08
CA ASP A 90 -9.67 -11.20 10.16
C ASP A 90 -9.63 -10.67 8.72
N ARG A 91 -9.74 -9.35 8.54
CA ARG A 91 -9.61 -8.73 7.22
C ARG A 91 -8.17 -8.84 6.73
N PRO A 92 -7.95 -9.10 5.42
CA PRO A 92 -6.61 -9.03 4.84
C PRO A 92 -6.05 -7.62 4.97
N VAL A 93 -4.78 -7.51 5.32
CA VAL A 93 -4.07 -6.22 5.42
C VAL A 93 -3.24 -6.01 4.17
N TRP A 94 -3.48 -4.89 3.51
CA TRP A 94 -2.80 -4.45 2.31
C TRP A 94 -1.86 -3.29 2.64
N ILE A 95 -0.56 -3.53 2.56
CA ILE A 95 0.45 -2.47 2.62
C ILE A 95 0.49 -1.80 1.24
N ALA A 96 0.02 -0.56 1.15
CA ALA A 96 -0.15 0.17 -0.12
C ALA A 96 0.75 1.42 -0.21
N GLY A 97 1.85 1.42 0.52
CA GLY A 97 2.94 2.39 0.39
C GLY A 97 2.71 3.67 1.18
N GLY A 98 3.51 4.73 0.99
CA GLY A 98 4.64 4.82 0.06
C GLY A 98 5.92 4.10 0.53
N ALA A 99 7.06 4.44 -0.10
CA ALA A 99 8.34 3.74 0.06
C ALA A 99 8.72 3.43 1.52
N LYS A 100 8.57 4.39 2.44
CA LYS A 100 8.89 4.18 3.87
C LYS A 100 8.00 3.12 4.53
N THR A 101 6.71 3.12 4.19
CA THR A 101 5.75 2.12 4.68
C THR A 101 6.08 0.74 4.10
N TYR A 102 6.38 0.66 2.80
CA TYR A 102 6.81 -0.61 2.20
C TYR A 102 8.04 -1.19 2.90
N ALA A 103 9.11 -0.42 3.05
CA ALA A 103 10.32 -0.87 3.73
C ALA A 103 10.05 -1.29 5.19
N ARG A 104 9.20 -0.55 5.90
CA ARG A 104 8.88 -0.82 7.31
C ARG A 104 8.17 -2.16 7.52
N TYR A 105 7.28 -2.54 6.60
CA TYR A 105 6.43 -3.73 6.74
C TYR A 105 6.92 -4.94 5.94
N ALA A 106 7.88 -4.78 5.03
CA ALA A 106 8.29 -5.83 4.10
C ALA A 106 8.61 -7.20 4.74
N ARG A 107 9.28 -7.23 5.89
CA ARG A 107 9.59 -8.48 6.62
C ARG A 107 8.38 -9.21 7.23
N PHE A 108 7.20 -8.58 7.22
CA PHE A 108 5.95 -9.14 7.75
C PHE A 108 4.95 -9.47 6.63
N VAL A 109 5.35 -9.28 5.37
CA VAL A 109 4.49 -9.50 4.20
C VAL A 109 4.58 -10.96 3.76
N ASP A 110 3.43 -11.61 3.64
CA ASP A 110 3.28 -12.98 3.13
C ASP A 110 3.35 -13.02 1.60
N GLU A 111 2.83 -11.98 0.92
CA GLU A 111 2.78 -11.89 -0.54
C GLU A 111 3.06 -10.48 -1.06
N PHE A 112 3.97 -10.38 -2.05
CA PHE A 112 4.28 -9.15 -2.76
C PHE A 112 3.56 -9.09 -4.11
N VAL A 113 2.46 -8.35 -4.17
CA VAL A 113 1.68 -8.09 -5.39
C VAL A 113 2.19 -6.82 -6.07
N VAL A 114 3.28 -6.96 -6.83
CA VAL A 114 3.92 -5.83 -7.52
C VAL A 114 3.67 -5.89 -9.03
N ARG A 115 3.13 -4.82 -9.61
CA ARG A 115 2.95 -4.65 -11.06
C ARG A 115 3.98 -3.69 -11.62
N ARG A 116 4.73 -4.12 -12.65
CA ARG A 116 5.52 -3.20 -13.48
C ARG A 116 4.64 -2.59 -14.58
N VAL A 117 4.53 -1.27 -14.60
CA VAL A 117 3.89 -0.53 -15.69
C VAL A 117 4.95 -0.09 -16.72
N PRO A 118 4.59 0.08 -18.00
CA PRO A 118 5.52 0.54 -19.03
C PRO A 118 5.76 2.05 -18.94
N TYR A 119 6.24 2.50 -17.78
CA TYR A 119 6.68 3.87 -17.50
C TYR A 119 8.18 3.89 -17.28
N ASP A 120 8.88 4.83 -17.92
CA ASP A 120 10.34 4.97 -17.80
C ASP A 120 10.81 6.41 -17.59
N GLY A 121 9.88 7.29 -17.22
CA GLY A 121 10.13 8.72 -17.00
C GLY A 121 10.74 9.05 -15.62
N PRO A 122 10.72 10.34 -15.25
CA PRO A 122 11.21 10.84 -13.97
C PRO A 122 10.48 10.26 -12.75
N ALA A 123 11.18 10.20 -11.62
CA ALA A 123 10.60 9.88 -10.32
C ALA A 123 11.46 10.47 -9.20
N ASP A 124 10.82 10.94 -8.14
CA ASP A 124 11.49 11.40 -6.90
C ASP A 124 11.45 10.33 -5.80
N THR A 125 10.57 9.34 -5.96
CA THR A 125 10.36 8.25 -5.03
C THR A 125 10.50 6.93 -5.76
N TRP A 126 11.32 6.04 -5.23
CA TRP A 126 11.64 4.74 -5.81
C TRP A 126 11.21 3.63 -4.86
N MET A 127 10.91 2.46 -5.43
CA MET A 127 10.67 1.26 -4.65
C MET A 127 11.93 0.94 -3.83
N PRO A 128 11.84 0.83 -2.50
CA PRO A 128 13.01 0.51 -1.69
C PRO A 128 13.42 -0.94 -1.91
N ASP A 129 14.64 -1.27 -1.50
CA ASP A 129 14.97 -2.67 -1.21
C ASP A 129 14.10 -3.13 -0.03
N LEU A 130 13.30 -4.17 -0.27
CA LEU A 130 12.30 -4.65 0.67
C LEU A 130 12.85 -5.70 1.63
N LEU A 131 13.88 -6.44 1.23
CA LEU A 131 14.39 -7.56 2.02
C LEU A 131 15.84 -7.34 2.46
N GLY A 132 16.52 -6.31 1.93
CA GLY A 132 17.94 -6.13 2.12
C GLY A 132 18.71 -7.20 1.34
N THR A 133 19.81 -6.82 0.69
CA THR A 133 20.86 -7.81 0.43
C THR A 133 21.40 -8.28 1.77
N ALA A 134 21.30 -9.58 2.03
CA ALA A 134 21.97 -10.26 3.14
C ALA A 134 23.48 -9.97 3.16
#